data_AF-A7SVF3-F1
#
_entry.id   AF-A7SVF3-F1
#
_cell.length_a   1.000
_cell.length_b   1.000
_cell.length_c   1.000
_cell.angle_alpha   90.00
_cell.angle_beta   90.00
_cell.angle_gamma   90.00
#
_symmetry.space_group_name_H-M   'P 1'
#
loop_
_entity.id
_entity.type
_entity.pdbx_description
1 polymer ?
#
loop_
_entity_poly.entity_id
_entity_poly.type
_entity_poly.pdbx_seq_one_letter_code
_entity_poly.pdbx_strand_id
1 'polypeptide(L)'
;IDELEEKVRNMMMLKFGRLVDLEKLETVTVNRTVEELKEKLRQAESESARDVAKWDSKIDSYKQKSTQLTRENTQRLDTFTVLLQEKKELEHMLDSRQKSLGTEFTGARKADLRERQRLVQLVQLQAQEIDALKDEITLLSRKGGHILPPAQP
;
A
#
# COMPACT_ATOMS: atom_id res chain seq x y z
N ILE A 1 -19.88 -88.89 30.23
CA ILE A 1 -19.78 -87.50 30.76
C ILE A 1 -19.60 -87.57 32.27
N ASP A 2 -20.40 -88.39 32.95
CA ASP A 2 -20.39 -88.60 34.40
C ASP A 2 -19.04 -89.01 35.02
N GLU A 3 -18.31 -89.94 34.40
CA GLU A 3 -16.98 -90.37 34.92
C GLU A 3 -15.92 -89.25 34.87
N LEU A 4 -16.01 -88.36 33.88
CA LEU A 4 -15.10 -87.23 33.74
C LEU A 4 -15.42 -86.15 34.78
N GLU A 5 -16.70 -85.91 35.04
CA GLU A 5 -17.11 -84.99 36.10
C GLU A 5 -16.69 -85.48 37.49
N GLU A 6 -16.78 -86.78 37.76
CA GLU A 6 -16.38 -87.34 39.04
C GLU A 6 -14.87 -87.23 39.27
N LYS A 7 -14.06 -87.49 38.23
CA LYS A 7 -12.60 -87.26 38.26
C LYS A 7 -12.25 -85.81 38.54
N VAL A 8 -12.98 -84.86 37.91
CA VAL A 8 -12.78 -83.43 38.13
C VAL A 8 -13.13 -83.04 39.57
N ARG A 9 -14.26 -83.51 40.10
CA ARG A 9 -14.68 -83.27 41.50
C ARG A 9 -13.65 -83.81 42.51
N ASN A 10 -13.17 -85.03 42.30
CA ASN A 10 -12.15 -85.64 43.15
C ASN A 10 -10.83 -84.86 43.11
N MET A 11 -10.42 -84.39 41.93
CA MET A 11 -9.21 -83.57 41.80
C MET A 11 -9.35 -82.19 42.46
N MET A 12 -10.52 -81.57 42.39
CA MET A 12 -10.81 -80.31 43.10
C MET A 12 -10.78 -80.49 44.62
N MET A 13 -11.40 -81.55 45.14
CA MET A 13 -11.34 -81.89 46.56
C MET A 13 -9.91 -82.18 47.03
N LEU A 14 -9.11 -82.90 46.23
CA LEU A 14 -7.72 -83.21 46.59
C LEU A 14 -6.83 -81.97 46.61
N LYS A 15 -7.00 -81.05 45.65
CA LYS A 15 -6.15 -79.86 45.52
C LYS A 15 -6.58 -78.71 46.41
N PHE A 16 -7.88 -78.54 46.65
CA PHE A 16 -8.43 -77.34 47.30
C PHE A 16 -9.25 -77.65 48.55
N GLY A 17 -9.47 -78.93 48.89
CA GLY A 17 -10.28 -79.34 50.05
C GLY A 17 -11.77 -79.02 49.93
N ARG A 18 -12.20 -78.47 48.79
CA ARG A 18 -13.58 -78.07 48.49
C ARG A 18 -13.82 -78.09 46.98
N LEU A 19 -15.08 -78.19 46.59
CA LEU A 19 -15.48 -77.93 45.20
C LEU A 19 -15.32 -76.43 44.90
N VAL A 20 -14.59 -76.12 43.83
CA VAL A 20 -14.35 -74.74 43.39
C VAL A 20 -15.28 -74.44 42.24
N ASP A 21 -16.08 -73.39 42.39
CA ASP A 21 -16.89 -72.83 41.31
C ASP A 21 -15.97 -72.06 40.35
N LEU A 22 -15.52 -72.76 39.30
CA LEU A 22 -14.60 -72.20 38.31
C LEU A 22 -15.22 -71.06 37.51
N GLU A 23 -16.54 -71.10 37.29
CA GLU A 23 -17.27 -70.07 36.54
C GLU A 23 -17.37 -68.76 37.34
N LYS A 24 -17.59 -68.86 38.65
CA LYS A 24 -17.45 -67.70 39.55
C LYS A 24 -16.01 -67.19 39.65
N LEU A 25 -15.01 -68.09 39.59
CA LEU A 25 -13.60 -67.68 39.64
C LEU A 25 -13.18 -66.92 38.37
N GLU A 26 -13.67 -67.34 37.21
CA GLU A 26 -13.46 -66.68 35.91
C GLU A 26 -14.09 -65.29 35.87
N THR A 27 -15.33 -65.15 36.38
CA THR A 27 -16.00 -63.84 36.48
C THR A 27 -15.39 -62.90 37.52
N VAL A 28 -14.73 -63.43 38.56
CA VAL A 28 -13.97 -62.62 39.54
C VAL A 28 -12.59 -62.22 39.00
N THR A 29 -11.97 -63.02 38.14
CA THR A 29 -10.65 -62.72 37.54
C THR A 29 -10.74 -61.72 36.39
N VAL A 30 -11.83 -61.70 35.64
CA VAL A 30 -12.13 -60.64 34.66
C VAL A 30 -13.25 -59.75 35.20
N ASN A 31 -12.88 -58.65 35.86
CA ASN A 31 -13.88 -57.69 36.32
C ASN A 31 -14.51 -56.98 35.11
N ARG A 32 -15.65 -57.48 34.65
CA ARG A 32 -16.39 -57.00 33.49
C ARG A 32 -16.66 -55.48 33.52
N THR A 33 -16.88 -54.91 34.70
CA THR A 33 -17.10 -53.46 34.83
C THR A 33 -15.85 -52.65 34.48
N VAL A 34 -14.66 -53.16 34.80
CA VAL A 34 -13.39 -52.51 34.47
C VAL A 34 -13.13 -52.55 32.96
N GLU A 35 -13.41 -53.68 32.30
CA GLU A 35 -13.26 -53.78 30.85
C GLU A 35 -14.27 -52.91 30.09
N GLU A 36 -15.52 -52.84 30.55
CA GLU A 36 -16.52 -51.92 29.99
C GLU A 36 -16.11 -50.45 30.17
N LEU A 37 -15.51 -50.07 31.30
CA LEU A 37 -14.98 -48.72 31.53
C LEU A 37 -13.76 -48.41 30.66
N LYS A 38 -12.84 -49.37 30.47
CA LYS A 38 -11.69 -49.21 29.56
C LYS A 38 -12.13 -48.99 28.13
N GLU A 39 -13.12 -49.76 27.67
CA GLU A 39 -13.64 -49.62 26.30
C GLU A 39 -14.34 -48.26 26.11
N LYS A 40 -15.13 -47.81 27.09
CA LYS A 40 -15.73 -46.46 27.07
C LYS A 40 -14.67 -45.36 27.06
N LEU A 41 -13.60 -45.50 27.87
CA LEU A 41 -12.49 -44.56 27.87
C LEU A 41 -11.81 -44.51 26.50
N ARG A 42 -11.54 -45.67 25.91
CA ARG A 42 -10.92 -45.78 24.58
C ARG A 42 -11.77 -45.13 23.48
N GLN A 43 -13.09 -45.29 23.55
CA GLN A 43 -14.02 -44.65 22.62
C GLN A 43 -14.01 -43.12 22.79
N ALA A 44 -14.07 -42.64 24.03
CA ALA A 44 -13.99 -41.21 24.34
C ALA A 44 -12.66 -40.58 23.90
N GLU A 45 -11.53 -41.26 24.13
CA GLU A 45 -10.21 -40.83 23.66
C GLU A 45 -10.16 -40.77 22.12
N SER A 46 -10.71 -41.77 21.44
CA SER A 46 -10.78 -41.77 19.98
C SER A 46 -11.66 -40.64 19.43
N GLU A 47 -12.80 -40.35 20.06
CA GLU A 47 -13.67 -39.24 19.68
C GLU A 47 -12.98 -37.89 19.92
N SER A 48 -12.36 -37.72 21.08
CA SER A 48 -11.60 -36.52 21.42
C SER A 48 -10.44 -36.28 20.44
N ALA A 49 -9.66 -37.32 20.13
CA ALA A 49 -8.58 -37.23 19.15
C ALA A 49 -9.07 -36.82 17.75
N ARG A 50 -10.23 -37.35 17.32
CA ARG A 50 -10.86 -36.94 16.05
C ARG A 50 -11.27 -35.48 16.06
N ASP A 51 -11.82 -35.00 17.16
CA ASP A 51 -12.26 -33.60 17.25
C ASP A 51 -11.07 -32.64 17.31
N VAL A 52 -10.01 -32.99 18.04
CA VAL A 52 -8.74 -32.24 18.03
C VAL A 52 -8.20 -32.16 16.60
N ALA A 53 -8.10 -33.28 15.88
CA ALA A 53 -7.61 -33.29 14.50
C ALA A 53 -8.46 -32.44 13.54
N LYS A 54 -9.79 -32.42 13.71
CA LYS A 54 -10.70 -31.55 12.94
C LYS A 54 -10.43 -30.07 13.23
N TRP A 55 -10.25 -29.71 14.50
CA TRP A 55 -10.00 -28.33 14.90
C TRP A 55 -8.61 -27.86 14.46
N ASP A 56 -7.59 -28.70 14.58
CA ASP A 56 -6.25 -28.40 14.08
C ASP A 56 -6.27 -28.15 12.57
N SER A 57 -6.97 -28.99 11.81
CA SER A 57 -7.14 -28.79 10.36
C SER A 57 -7.82 -27.46 10.02
N LYS A 58 -8.83 -27.04 10.80
CA LYS A 58 -9.48 -25.73 10.62
C LYS A 58 -8.56 -24.59 10.98
N ILE A 59 -7.81 -24.71 12.07
CA ILE A 59 -6.83 -23.71 12.51
C ILE A 59 -5.78 -23.50 11.42
N ASP A 60 -5.24 -24.58 10.86
CA ASP A 60 -4.24 -24.50 9.81
C ASP A 60 -4.79 -23.88 8.52
N SER A 61 -6.01 -24.23 8.14
CA SER A 61 -6.70 -23.58 7.00
C SER A 61 -6.86 -22.07 7.23
N TYR A 62 -7.30 -21.65 8.42
CA TYR A 62 -7.43 -20.23 8.74
C TYR A 62 -6.09 -19.50 8.81
N LYS A 63 -5.05 -20.13 9.37
CA LYS A 63 -3.69 -19.58 9.38
C LYS A 63 -3.16 -19.39 7.96
N GLN A 64 -3.34 -20.36 7.07
CA GLN A 64 -2.95 -20.25 5.67
C GLN A 64 -3.69 -19.10 4.97
N LYS A 65 -5.01 -19.03 5.14
CA LYS A 65 -5.82 -17.95 4.56
C LYS A 65 -5.40 -16.57 5.07
N SER A 66 -5.15 -16.46 6.38
CA SER A 66 -4.67 -15.22 6.99
C SER A 66 -3.31 -14.82 6.39
N THR A 67 -2.36 -15.76 6.33
CA THR A 67 -1.02 -15.53 5.77
C THR A 67 -1.09 -15.09 4.31
N GLN A 68 -1.97 -15.73 3.51
CA GLN A 68 -2.19 -15.36 2.11
C GLN A 68 -2.73 -13.93 2.00
N LEU A 69 -3.78 -13.60 2.76
CA LEU A 69 -4.37 -12.26 2.75
C LEU A 69 -3.37 -11.19 3.20
N THR A 70 -2.56 -11.47 4.21
CA THR A 70 -1.48 -10.56 4.64
C THR A 70 -0.48 -10.35 3.52
N ARG A 71 -0.03 -11.41 2.83
CA ARG A 71 0.90 -11.31 1.71
C ARG A 71 0.33 -10.49 0.55
N GLU A 72 -0.92 -10.74 0.17
CA GLU A 72 -1.61 -9.98 -0.87
C GLU A 72 -1.77 -8.51 -0.48
N ASN A 73 -2.06 -8.22 0.79
CA ASN A 73 -2.16 -6.85 1.30
C ASN A 73 -0.80 -6.13 1.25
N THR A 74 0.28 -6.79 1.69
CA THR A 74 1.64 -6.24 1.58
C THR A 74 2.01 -5.93 0.13
N GLN A 75 1.72 -6.85 -0.80
CA GLN A 75 1.96 -6.59 -2.23
C GLN A 75 1.19 -5.38 -2.76
N ARG A 76 -0.07 -5.19 -2.33
CA ARG A 76 -0.86 -4.00 -2.70
C ARG A 76 -0.31 -2.73 -2.09
N LEU A 77 0.24 -2.78 -0.87
CA LEU A 77 0.89 -1.63 -0.24
C LEU A 77 2.20 -1.26 -0.95
N ASP A 78 2.97 -2.25 -1.40
CA ASP A 78 4.19 -2.01 -2.18
C ASP A 78 3.86 -1.33 -3.51
N THR A 79 2.87 -1.84 -4.26
CA THR A 79 2.44 -1.20 -5.52
C THR A 79 1.86 0.19 -5.28
N PHE A 80 1.08 0.37 -4.22
CA PHE A 80 0.57 1.69 -3.84
C PHE A 80 1.69 2.68 -3.54
N THR A 81 2.74 2.24 -2.83
CA THR A 81 3.91 3.08 -2.51
C THR A 81 4.63 3.53 -3.78
N VAL A 82 4.83 2.63 -4.74
CA VAL A 82 5.44 2.96 -6.04
C VAL A 82 4.59 3.98 -6.79
N LEU A 83 3.29 3.73 -6.93
CA LEU A 83 2.37 4.65 -7.61
C LEU A 83 2.29 6.02 -6.93
N LEU A 84 2.36 6.07 -5.60
CA LEU A 84 2.39 7.31 -4.85
C LEU A 84 3.66 8.12 -5.14
N GLN A 85 4.80 7.45 -5.27
CA GLN A 85 6.07 8.07 -5.62
C GLN A 85 6.02 8.64 -7.05
N GLU A 86 5.56 7.85 -8.02
CA GLU A 86 5.36 8.31 -9.40
C GLU A 86 4.42 9.51 -9.48
N LYS A 87 3.31 9.48 -8.74
CA LYS A 87 2.36 10.60 -8.65
C LYS A 87 3.06 11.86 -8.15
N LYS A 88 3.84 11.78 -7.07
CA LYS A 88 4.57 12.93 -6.51
C LYS A 88 5.57 13.50 -7.51
N GLU A 89 6.27 12.64 -8.24
CA GLU A 89 7.22 13.06 -9.28
C GLU A 89 6.51 13.79 -10.42
N LEU A 90 5.36 13.28 -10.87
CA LEU A 90 4.52 13.93 -11.88
C LEU A 90 4.00 15.29 -11.40
N GLU A 91 3.51 15.37 -10.16
CA GLU A 91 3.07 16.63 -9.54
C GLU A 91 4.22 17.65 -9.45
N HIS A 92 5.41 17.22 -9.01
CA HIS A 92 6.59 18.09 -8.97
C HIS A 92 6.98 18.58 -10.37
N MET A 93 6.96 17.71 -11.38
CA MET A 93 7.26 18.10 -12.76
C MET A 93 6.23 19.08 -13.29
N LEU A 94 4.95 18.90 -12.97
CA LEU A 94 3.88 19.81 -13.37
C LEU A 94 4.07 21.20 -12.73
N ASP A 95 4.31 21.26 -11.42
CA ASP A 95 4.57 22.50 -10.69
C ASP A 95 5.79 23.24 -11.25
N SER A 96 6.85 22.49 -11.57
CA SER A 96 8.07 23.05 -12.16
C SER A 96 7.80 23.65 -13.54
N ARG A 97 7.05 22.95 -14.40
CA ARG A 97 6.66 23.46 -15.72
C ARG A 97 5.76 24.69 -15.61
N GLN A 98 4.79 24.70 -14.70
CA GLN A 98 3.92 25.85 -14.48
C GLN A 98 4.71 27.07 -14.01
N LYS A 99 5.67 26.90 -13.10
CA LYS A 99 6.57 27.98 -12.67
C LYS A 99 7.44 28.50 -13.82
N SER A 100 8.01 27.61 -14.65
CA SER A 100 8.79 28.02 -15.83
C SER A 100 7.95 28.85 -16.80
N LEU A 101 6.77 28.35 -17.19
CA LEU A 101 5.87 29.06 -18.10
C LEU A 101 5.44 30.43 -17.56
N GLY A 102 5.15 30.52 -16.25
CA GLY A 102 4.81 31.80 -15.61
C GLY A 102 5.97 32.80 -15.61
N THR A 103 7.19 32.34 -15.38
CA THR A 103 8.39 33.21 -15.39
C THR A 103 8.78 33.67 -16.79
N GLU A 104 8.71 32.79 -17.80
CA GLU A 104 8.99 33.14 -19.20
C GLU A 104 7.99 34.19 -19.73
N PHE A 105 6.70 34.00 -19.48
CA PHE A 105 5.67 34.91 -19.97
C PHE A 105 5.70 36.29 -19.30
N THR A 106 6.01 36.33 -17.99
CA THR A 106 6.15 37.60 -17.26
C THR A 106 7.46 38.30 -17.58
N GLY A 107 8.56 37.56 -17.76
CA GLY A 107 9.86 38.07 -18.15
C GLY A 107 9.86 38.70 -19.54
N ALA A 108 9.33 37.99 -20.53
CA ALA A 108 9.19 38.47 -21.91
C ALA A 108 8.32 39.74 -21.97
N ARG A 109 7.15 39.74 -21.31
CA ARG A 109 6.28 40.94 -21.25
C ARG A 109 6.96 42.15 -20.60
N LYS A 110 7.78 41.94 -19.55
CA LYS A 110 8.52 43.04 -18.92
C LYS A 110 9.63 43.58 -19.82
N ALA A 111 10.31 42.72 -20.58
CA ALA A 111 11.31 43.14 -21.55
C ALA A 111 10.67 43.95 -22.69
N ASP A 112 9.56 43.45 -23.26
CA ASP A 112 8.81 44.12 -24.32
C ASP A 112 8.28 45.48 -23.87
N LEU A 113 7.77 45.59 -22.64
CA LEU A 113 7.27 46.86 -22.11
C LEU A 113 8.38 47.91 -21.98
N ARG A 114 9.58 47.50 -21.53
CA ARG A 114 10.74 48.38 -21.44
C ARG A 114 11.23 48.83 -22.81
N GLU A 115 11.30 47.91 -23.76
CA GLU A 115 11.72 48.25 -25.13
C GLU A 115 10.72 49.20 -25.79
N ARG A 116 9.41 48.96 -25.61
CA ARG A 116 8.38 49.88 -26.07
C ARG A 116 8.53 51.28 -25.47
N GLN A 117 8.81 51.40 -24.18
CA GLN A 117 9.05 52.71 -23.54
C GLN A 117 10.28 53.42 -24.13
N ARG A 118 11.37 52.68 -24.35
CA ARG A 118 12.59 53.20 -24.98
C ARG A 118 12.30 53.72 -26.40
N LEU A 119 11.56 52.96 -27.19
CA LEU A 119 11.17 53.36 -28.55
C LEU A 119 10.26 54.61 -28.54
N VAL A 120 9.32 54.70 -27.61
CA VAL A 120 8.46 55.90 -27.47
C VAL A 120 9.28 57.13 -27.14
N GLN A 121 10.23 57.03 -26.20
CA GLN A 121 11.13 58.14 -25.86
C GLN A 121 11.99 58.56 -27.05
N LEU A 122 12.51 57.59 -27.81
CA LEU A 122 13.30 57.87 -29.01
C LEU A 122 12.48 58.63 -30.06
N VAL A 123 11.24 58.20 -30.33
CA VAL A 123 10.35 58.88 -31.28
C VAL A 123 10.04 60.31 -30.82
N GLN A 124 9.83 60.53 -29.52
CA GLN A 124 9.60 61.87 -28.97
C GLN A 124 10.83 62.78 -29.16
N LEU A 125 12.03 62.25 -28.91
CA LEU A 125 13.27 63.00 -29.08
C LEU A 125 13.52 63.33 -30.56
N GLN A 126 13.30 62.38 -31.45
CA GLN A 126 13.39 62.60 -32.90
C GLN A 126 12.36 63.62 -33.39
N ALA A 127 11.14 63.62 -32.84
CA ALA A 127 10.14 64.63 -33.18
C ALA A 127 10.60 66.04 -32.77
N GLN A 128 11.19 66.18 -31.57
CA GLN A 128 11.78 67.44 -31.11
C GLN A 128 12.95 67.89 -31.98
N GLU A 129 13.83 66.96 -32.36
CA GLU A 129 14.93 67.25 -33.28
C GLU A 129 14.43 67.70 -34.66
N ILE A 130 13.40 67.02 -35.20
CA ILE A 130 12.77 67.40 -36.46
C ILE A 130 12.19 68.81 -36.38
N ASP A 131 11.50 69.15 -35.30
CA ASP A 131 10.91 70.49 -35.16
C ASP A 131 12.00 71.56 -34.98
N ALA A 132 13.06 71.27 -34.23
CA ALA A 132 14.23 72.16 -34.13
C ALA A 132 14.91 72.38 -35.49
N LEU A 133 15.07 71.33 -36.29
CA LEU A 133 15.63 71.42 -37.64
C LEU A 133 14.71 72.21 -38.59
N LYS A 134 13.38 72.04 -38.49
CA LYS A 134 12.42 72.87 -39.26
C LYS A 134 12.53 74.35 -38.90
N ASP A 135 12.68 74.66 -37.61
CA ASP A 135 12.85 76.03 -37.14
C ASP A 135 14.16 76.63 -37.67
N GLU A 136 15.26 75.86 -37.64
CA GLU A 136 16.55 76.26 -38.20
C GLU A 136 16.45 76.51 -39.72
N ILE A 137 15.83 75.60 -40.48
CA ILE A 137 15.58 75.77 -41.91
C ILE A 137 14.75 77.03 -42.17
N THR A 138 13.71 77.28 -41.38
CA THR A 138 12.86 78.46 -41.52
C THR A 138 13.64 79.74 -41.26
N LEU A 139 14.50 79.75 -40.24
CA LEU A 139 15.37 80.89 -39.89
C LEU A 139 16.41 81.15 -40.97
N LEU A 140 17.09 80.11 -41.46
CA LEU A 140 18.07 80.21 -42.55
C LEU A 140 17.41 80.65 -43.87
N SER A 141 16.22 80.14 -44.19
CA SER A 141 15.44 80.53 -45.37
C SER A 141 15.06 82.02 -45.34
N ARG A 142 14.77 82.58 -44.15
CA ARG A 142 14.51 84.03 -43.98
C ARG A 142 15.78 84.87 -44.11
N LYS A 143 16.94 84.36 -43.67
CA LYS A 143 18.24 85.03 -43.85
C LYS A 143 18.73 85.06 -45.30
N GLY A 144 18.23 84.19 -46.17
CA GLY A 144 18.55 84.16 -47.61
C GLY A 144 17.87 85.23 -48.47
N GLY A 145 17.05 86.13 -47.89
CA GLY A 145 16.16 87.02 -48.66
C GLY A 145 16.01 88.45 -48.15
N HIS A 146 16.95 89.01 -47.37
CA HIS A 146 16.89 90.43 -47.01
C HIS A 146 18.29 91.07 -46.99
N ILE A 147 18.66 91.69 -48.11
CA ILE A 147 19.63 92.78 -48.14
C ILE A 147 18.93 94.01 -47.55
N LEU A 148 19.25 94.33 -46.30
CA LEU A 148 18.92 95.63 -45.72
C LEU A 148 19.63 96.73 -46.56
N PRO A 149 18.94 97.79 -46.99
CA PRO A 149 19.62 98.95 -47.57
C PRO A 149 20.54 99.59 -46.52
N PRO A 150 21.68 100.17 -46.93
CA PRO A 150 22.65 100.72 -46.01
C PRO A 150 22.06 101.93 -45.26
N ALA A 151 22.31 101.98 -43.95
CA ALA A 151 22.02 103.15 -43.13
C ALA A 151 22.96 104.30 -43.52
N GLN A 152 22.39 105.46 -43.83
CA GLN A 152 23.08 106.76 -43.94
C GLN A 152 22.10 107.89 -43.59
N PRO A 153 22.60 109.06 -43.17
CA PRO A 153 22.96 109.49 -41.82
C PRO A 153 21.80 110.14 -41.05
#